data_AF-A0A9W7Y8F7-F1
#
_entry.id   AF-A0A9W7Y8F7-F1
#
_cell.length_a   1.000
_cell.length_b   1.000
_cell.length_c   1.000
_cell.angle_alpha   90.00
_cell.angle_beta   90.00
_cell.angle_gamma   90.00
#
_symmetry.space_group_name_H-M   'P 1'
#
loop_
_entity.id
_entity.type
_entity.pdbx_description
1 polymer ?
#
loop_
_entity_poly.entity_id
_entity_poly.type
_entity_poly.pdbx_seq_one_letter_code
_entity_poly.pdbx_strand_id
1 'polypeptide(L)'
;LLDLKVQQVAGGAAAKTGRVRDVRKNISRVLTVITRKNRDSVIAQYAGKKHIPKDLRAKKTRAMRRALTAHELSRKTARQHKKDIHFGVRQYAIKA
;
A
#
# COMPACT_ATOMS: atom_id res chain seq x y z
N LEU A 1 -28.23 6.03 -15.62
CA LEU A 1 -28.02 4.55 -15.67
C LEU A 1 -29.34 3.81 -15.45
N LEU A 2 -30.12 4.20 -14.44
CA LEU A 2 -31.44 3.62 -14.16
C LEU A 2 -32.34 3.65 -15.40
N ASP A 3 -32.50 4.81 -16.04
CA ASP A 3 -33.37 4.96 -17.22
C ASP A 3 -32.93 4.09 -18.41
N LEU A 4 -31.61 3.97 -18.63
CA LEU A 4 -31.06 3.12 -19.69
C LEU A 4 -31.31 1.63 -19.42
N LYS A 5 -31.35 1.21 -18.15
CA LYS A 5 -31.70 -0.17 -17.77
C LYS A 5 -33.20 -0.42 -17.96
N VAL A 6 -34.06 0.53 -17.60
CA VAL A 6 -35.51 0.43 -17.82
C VAL A 6 -35.81 0.33 -19.31
N GLN A 7 -35.19 1.17 -20.14
CA GLN A 7 -35.32 1.12 -21.59
C GLN A 7 -34.80 -0.19 -22.20
N GLN A 8 -33.75 -0.78 -21.63
CA GLN A 8 -33.26 -2.08 -22.06
C GLN A 8 -34.28 -3.20 -21.82
N VAL A 9 -35.01 -3.15 -20.70
CA VAL A 9 -36.06 -4.13 -20.38
C VAL A 9 -37.32 -3.90 -21.22
N ALA A 10 -37.69 -2.66 -21.48
CA ALA A 10 -38.85 -2.29 -22.27
C ALA A 10 -38.68 -2.48 -23.80
N GLY A 11 -37.58 -3.06 -24.26
CA GLY A 11 -37.34 -3.30 -25.70
C GLY A 11 -36.89 -2.07 -26.50
N GLY A 12 -36.24 -1.09 -25.87
CA GLY A 12 -35.76 0.13 -26.53
C GLY A 12 -34.65 -0.09 -27.55
N ALA A 13 -34.51 0.85 -28.49
CA ALA A 13 -33.56 0.78 -29.61
C ALA A 13 -32.10 0.49 -29.20
N ALA A 14 -31.44 -0.41 -29.93
CA ALA A 14 -30.08 -0.91 -29.65
C ALA A 14 -29.02 0.20 -29.51
N ALA A 15 -29.15 1.29 -30.27
CA ALA A 15 -28.23 2.43 -30.20
C ALA A 15 -28.24 3.13 -28.82
N LYS A 16 -29.39 3.11 -28.10
CA LYS A 16 -29.53 3.72 -26.77
C LYS A 16 -29.04 2.79 -25.67
N THR A 17 -29.31 1.48 -25.79
CA THR A 17 -28.93 0.46 -24.80
C THR A 17 -27.43 0.10 -24.86
N GLY A 18 -26.78 0.25 -26.02
CA GLY A 18 -25.33 0.08 -26.18
C GLY A 18 -24.49 1.00 -25.29
N ARG A 19 -25.03 2.17 -24.90
CA ARG A 19 -24.34 3.17 -24.05
C ARG A 19 -24.26 2.77 -22.57
N VAL A 20 -24.96 1.72 -22.12
CA VAL A 20 -24.95 1.26 -20.72
C VAL A 20 -23.54 0.90 -20.26
N ARG A 21 -22.73 0.28 -21.12
CA ARG A 21 -21.34 -0.09 -20.82
C ARG A 21 -20.48 1.14 -20.54
N ASP A 22 -20.60 2.16 -21.38
CA ASP A 22 -19.79 3.38 -21.28
C ASP A 22 -20.17 4.19 -20.06
N VAL A 23 -21.48 4.34 -19.79
CA VAL A 23 -21.98 5.01 -18.58
C VAL A 23 -21.48 4.30 -17.32
N ARG A 24 -21.47 2.96 -17.30
CA ARG A 24 -20.95 2.18 -16.16
C ARG A 24 -19.46 2.44 -15.94
N LYS A 25 -18.65 2.42 -17.01
CA LYS A 25 -17.22 2.74 -16.94
C LYS A 25 -16.99 4.18 -16.49
N ASN A 26 -17.79 5.14 -16.95
CA ASN A 26 -17.71 6.53 -16.55
C ASN A 26 -17.99 6.69 -15.03
N ILE A 27 -19.04 6.05 -14.52
CA ILE A 27 -19.35 6.04 -13.08
C ILE A 27 -18.17 5.47 -12.29
N SER A 28 -17.60 4.33 -12.72
CA SER A 28 -16.43 3.75 -12.07
C SER A 28 -15.25 4.73 -12.04
N ARG A 29 -14.96 5.41 -13.16
CA ARG A 29 -13.87 6.41 -13.21
C ARG A 29 -14.10 7.57 -12.23
N VAL A 30 -15.31 8.11 -12.16
CA VAL A 30 -15.65 9.19 -11.22
C VAL A 30 -15.49 8.73 -9.77
N LEU A 31 -16.01 7.54 -9.42
CA LEU A 31 -15.87 6.98 -8.07
C LEU A 31 -14.40 6.71 -7.70
N THR A 32 -13.58 6.28 -8.66
CA THR A 32 -12.13 6.12 -8.44
C THR A 32 -11.46 7.45 -8.11
N VAL A 33 -11.78 8.53 -8.84
CA VAL A 33 -11.23 9.86 -8.57
C VAL A 33 -11.65 10.38 -7.20
N ILE A 34 -12.92 10.24 -6.84
CA ILE A 34 -13.45 10.62 -5.52
C ILE A 34 -12.74 9.85 -4.41
N THR A 35 -12.68 8.52 -4.53
CA THR A 35 -12.02 7.65 -3.54
C THR A 35 -10.55 7.99 -3.38
N ARG A 36 -9.84 8.25 -4.49
CA ARG A 36 -8.43 8.64 -4.47
C ARG A 36 -8.24 9.97 -3.73
N LYS A 37 -9.00 11.00 -4.08
CA LYS A 37 -8.91 12.33 -3.44
C LYS A 37 -9.22 12.27 -1.94
N ASN A 38 -10.25 11.51 -1.56
CA ASN A 38 -10.58 11.29 -0.15
C ASN A 38 -9.44 10.60 0.58
N ARG A 39 -8.86 9.54 -0.01
CA ARG A 39 -7.73 8.82 0.59
C ARG A 39 -6.50 9.72 0.74
N ASP A 40 -6.18 10.53 -0.26
CA ASP A 40 -5.03 11.44 -0.23
C ASP A 40 -5.19 12.52 0.86
N SER A 41 -6.41 13.04 1.05
CA SER A 41 -6.73 13.96 2.16
C SER A 41 -6.51 13.32 3.53
N VAL A 42 -6.98 12.07 3.72
CA VAL A 42 -6.77 11.34 4.98
C VAL A 42 -5.28 11.01 5.18
N ILE A 43 -4.55 10.64 4.13
CA ILE A 43 -3.10 10.42 4.21
C ILE A 43 -2.39 11.69 4.68
N ALA A 44 -2.70 12.85 4.10
CA ALA A 44 -2.13 14.13 4.51
C ALA A 44 -2.43 14.44 5.99
N GLN A 45 -3.66 14.18 6.45
CA GLN A 45 -4.06 14.40 7.84
C GLN A 45 -3.31 13.50 8.84
N TYR A 46 -2.93 12.28 8.44
CA TYR A 46 -2.24 11.31 9.31
C TYR A 46 -0.74 11.19 9.04
N ALA A 47 -0.19 12.00 8.13
CA ALA A 47 1.25 12.03 7.86
C ALA A 47 2.05 12.35 9.12
N GLY A 48 3.11 11.58 9.38
CA GLY A 48 3.99 11.76 10.54
C GLY A 48 3.41 11.32 11.90
N LYS A 49 2.11 10.99 11.99
CA LYS A 49 1.52 10.52 13.25
C LYS A 49 1.94 9.08 13.54
N LYS A 50 2.25 8.78 14.81
CA LYS A 50 2.60 7.42 15.27
C LYS A 50 1.49 6.41 15.01
N HIS A 51 0.24 6.80 15.24
CA HIS A 51 -0.92 5.92 15.12
C HIS A 51 -1.73 6.25 13.87
N ILE A 52 -1.55 5.42 12.85
CA ILE A 52 -2.31 5.51 11.61
C ILE A 52 -3.45 4.46 11.55
N PRO A 53 -4.58 4.79 10.90
CA PRO A 53 -5.67 3.85 10.62
C PRO A 53 -5.17 2.59 9.90
N LYS A 54 -5.84 1.45 10.12
CA LYS A 54 -5.42 0.15 9.55
C LYS A 54 -5.37 0.18 8.01
N ASP A 55 -6.28 0.91 7.37
CA ASP A 55 -6.40 0.97 5.91
C ASP A 55 -5.29 1.77 5.23
N LEU A 56 -4.61 2.64 5.98
CA LEU A 56 -3.48 3.45 5.49
C LEU A 56 -2.13 2.80 5.78
N ARG A 57 -2.09 1.70 6.53
CA ARG A 57 -0.84 0.98 6.80
C ARG A 57 -0.30 0.35 5.52
N ALA A 58 1.01 0.30 5.40
CA ALA A 58 1.68 -0.43 4.32
C ALA A 58 1.23 -1.90 4.31
N LYS A 59 0.83 -2.39 3.13
CA LYS A 59 0.42 -3.78 2.93
C LYS A 59 1.66 -4.68 2.91
N LYS A 60 1.94 -5.32 4.04
CA LYS A 60 3.01 -6.32 4.20
C LYS A 60 2.43 -7.66 4.65
N THR A 61 3.18 -8.74 4.50
CA THR A 61 2.78 -10.05 5.06
C THR A 61 2.72 -9.99 6.58
N ARG A 62 1.95 -10.88 7.21
CA ARG A 62 1.85 -10.95 8.68
C ARG A 62 3.19 -11.22 9.34
N ALA A 63 4.01 -12.10 8.74
CA ALA A 63 5.36 -12.40 9.22
C ALA A 63 6.24 -11.13 9.23
N MET A 64 6.29 -10.39 8.12
CA MET A 64 7.07 -9.15 8.04
C MET A 64 6.60 -8.05 9.01
N ARG A 65 5.29 -7.97 9.31
CA ARG A 65 4.78 -6.99 10.30
C ARG A 65 5.16 -7.32 11.75
N ARG A 66 5.48 -8.58 12.04
CA ARG A 66 5.87 -9.05 13.39
C ARG A 66 7.37 -9.13 13.59
N ALA A 67 8.14 -9.03 12.50
CA ALA A 67 9.59 -9.00 12.56
C ALA A 67 10.09 -7.75 13.29
N LEU A 68 11.27 -7.86 13.91
CA LEU A 68 11.98 -6.74 14.52
C LEU A 68 12.36 -5.70 13.47
N THR A 69 12.49 -4.46 13.90
CA THR A 69 13.03 -3.37 13.08
C THR A 69 14.53 -3.57 12.83
N ALA A 70 15.06 -3.01 11.74
CA ALA A 70 16.49 -3.08 11.44
C ALA A 70 17.36 -2.47 12.55
N HIS A 71 16.86 -1.42 13.22
CA HIS A 71 17.50 -0.84 14.39
C HIS A 71 17.56 -1.84 15.55
N GLU A 72 16.45 -2.50 15.88
CA GLU A 72 16.42 -3.52 16.94
C GLU A 72 17.34 -4.71 16.63
N LEU A 73 17.36 -5.16 15.38
CA LEU A 73 18.24 -6.26 14.93
C LEU A 73 19.73 -5.90 15.02
N SER A 74 20.08 -4.65 14.78
CA SER A 74 21.48 -4.18 14.85
C SER A 74 21.93 -3.81 16.25
N ARG A 75 21.04 -3.78 17.25
CA ARG A 75 21.43 -3.47 18.63
C ARG A 75 22.38 -4.53 19.17
N LYS A 76 23.56 -4.08 19.57
CA LYS A 76 24.58 -4.89 20.25
C LYS A 76 24.69 -4.45 21.71
N THR A 77 25.04 -5.39 22.58
CA THR A 77 25.37 -5.04 23.98
C THR A 77 26.68 -4.26 24.02
N ALA A 78 26.88 -3.45 25.06
CA ALA A 78 28.15 -2.71 25.25
C ALA A 78 29.36 -3.66 25.28
N ARG A 79 29.19 -4.86 25.83
CA ARG A 79 30.21 -5.92 25.84
C ARG A 79 30.54 -6.40 24.42
N GLN A 80 29.53 -6.72 23.61
CA GLN A 80 29.75 -7.17 22.23
C GLN A 80 30.37 -6.06 21.38
N HIS A 81 29.90 -4.82 21.51
CA HIS A 81 30.46 -3.67 20.79
C HIS A 81 31.95 -3.46 21.09
N LYS A 82 32.35 -3.53 22.37
CA LYS A 82 33.77 -3.48 22.75
C LYS A 82 34.54 -4.63 22.12
N LYS A 83 34.01 -5.87 22.17
CA LYS A 83 34.69 -7.02 21.55
C LYS A 83 34.88 -6.82 20.04
N ASP A 84 33.85 -6.36 19.34
CA ASP A 84 33.90 -6.13 17.89
C ASP A 84 34.92 -5.05 17.50
N ILE A 85 35.04 -3.97 18.30
CA ILE A 85 36.03 -2.92 18.08
C ILE A 85 37.46 -3.46 18.27
N HIS A 86 37.71 -4.17 19.37
CA HIS A 86 39.07 -4.58 19.72
C HIS A 86 39.52 -5.84 18.97
N PHE A 87 38.60 -6.74 18.62
CA PHE A 87 38.87 -8.06 18.04
C PHE A 87 37.99 -8.33 16.81
N GLY A 88 37.97 -7.39 15.86
CA GLY A 88 37.31 -7.60 14.57
C GLY A 88 37.92 -8.74 13.76
N VAL A 89 37.12 -9.37 12.90
CA VAL A 89 37.59 -10.43 11.99
C VAL A 89 38.58 -9.83 11.00
N ARG A 90 39.81 -10.33 11.01
CA ARG A 90 40.87 -9.89 10.08
C ARG A 90 40.85 -10.78 8.84
N GLN A 91 40.86 -10.16 7.67
CA GLN A 91 41.08 -10.87 6.41
C GLN A 91 42.58 -11.11 6.26
N TYR A 92 42.99 -12.37 6.10
CA TYR A 92 44.37 -12.75 5.84
C TYR A 92 44.43 -13.92 4.85
N ALA A 93 45.54 -14.03 4.14
CA ALA A 93 45.85 -15.15 3.26
C ALA A 93 47.25 -15.67 3.60
N ILE A 94 47.44 -16.97 3.42
CA ILE A 94 48.75 -17.62 3.61
C ILE A 94 49.36 -17.80 2.23
N LYS A 95 50.62 -17.40 2.10
CA LYS A 95 51.39 -17.59 0.86
C LYS A 95 51.68 -19.08 0.69
N ALA A 96 51.60 -19.57 -0.55
CA ALA A 96 52.05 -20.91 -0.91
C ALA A 96 53.56 -21.09 -0.67
#